data_AF-R7LQ08-F1
#
_entry.id   AF-R7LQ08-F1
#
_cell.length_a   1.000
_cell.length_b   1.000
_cell.length_c   1.000
_cell.angle_alpha   90.00
_cell.angle_beta   90.00
_cell.angle_gamma   90.00
#
_symmetry.space_group_name_H-M   'P 1'
#
loop_
_entity.id
_entity.type
_entity.pdbx_description
1 polymer ?
#
loop_
_entity_poly.entity_id
_entity_poly.type
_entity_poly.pdbx_seq_one_letter_code
_entity_poly.pdbx_strand_id
1 'polypeptide(L)'
;MPAIIANHQKKETAAKLKKVYSVLQQATTFAIQEYGEVSEWDYSDPYEFGQKYFKPYLKVIVDSQKERYSYTDLTGQSHAYSTWPTLILADGTFIFIYFSESYHVNFHIGVDINGKQKPNKLGRDLFVFTYYNNALRTFSQYEAGTTIRKRQDVVS
;
A
#
# COMPACT_ATOMS: atom_id res chain seq x y z
N MET A 1 -25.56 13.27 17.23
CA MET A 1 -25.56 12.10 16.31
C MET A 1 -24.38 12.06 15.33
N PRO A 2 -23.87 13.16 14.75
CA PRO A 2 -22.71 13.14 13.85
C PRO A 2 -21.43 12.54 14.49
N ALA A 3 -21.20 12.82 15.78
CA ALA A 3 -20.05 12.32 16.52
C ALA A 3 -20.06 10.78 16.73
N ILE A 4 -21.24 10.17 16.86
CA ILE A 4 -21.38 8.71 17.04
C ILE A 4 -21.02 8.00 15.73
N ILE A 5 -21.56 8.50 14.61
CA ILE A 5 -21.28 7.97 13.27
C ILE A 5 -19.79 8.08 12.94
N ALA A 6 -19.19 9.24 13.22
CA ALA A 6 -17.76 9.45 13.02
C ALA A 6 -16.90 8.51 13.87
N ASN A 7 -17.25 8.29 15.13
CA ASN A 7 -16.53 7.36 16.01
C ASN A 7 -16.69 5.90 15.58
N HIS A 8 -17.87 5.52 15.11
CA HIS A 8 -18.11 4.18 14.59
C HIS A 8 -17.25 3.91 13.35
N GLN A 9 -17.27 4.82 12.36
CA GLN A 9 -16.45 4.71 11.14
C GLN A 9 -14.95 4.60 11.46
N LYS A 10 -14.44 5.39 12.42
CA LYS A 10 -13.04 5.29 12.86
C LYS A 10 -12.71 3.90 13.42
N LYS A 11 -13.59 3.33 14.24
CA LYS A 11 -13.39 1.99 14.82
C LYS A 11 -13.39 0.91 13.74
N GLU A 12 -14.31 1.00 12.78
CA GLU A 12 -14.37 0.07 11.65
C GLU A 12 -13.11 0.16 10.76
N THR A 13 -12.69 1.37 10.40
CA THR A 13 -11.45 1.61 9.65
C THR A 13 -10.25 1.02 10.39
N ALA A 14 -10.10 1.29 11.69
CA ALA A 14 -8.99 0.77 12.48
C ALA A 14 -9.00 -0.77 12.55
N ALA A 15 -10.16 -1.39 12.70
CA ALA A 15 -10.30 -2.84 12.73
C ALA A 15 -9.93 -3.48 11.38
N LYS A 16 -10.43 -2.93 10.27
CA LYS A 16 -10.09 -3.38 8.91
C LYS A 16 -8.62 -3.20 8.61
N LEU A 17 -8.05 -2.03 8.92
CA LEU A 17 -6.63 -1.77 8.71
C LEU A 17 -5.74 -2.70 9.51
N LYS A 18 -6.06 -2.93 10.79
CA LYS A 18 -5.32 -3.88 11.64
C LYS A 18 -5.37 -5.30 11.07
N LYS A 19 -6.55 -5.74 10.59
CA LYS A 19 -6.70 -7.04 9.93
C LYS A 19 -5.80 -7.14 8.70
N VAL A 20 -5.84 -6.17 7.79
CA VAL A 20 -5.03 -6.21 6.56
C VAL A 20 -3.54 -6.17 6.89
N TYR A 21 -3.12 -5.34 7.84
CA TYR A 21 -1.73 -5.32 8.30
C TYR A 21 -1.28 -6.69 8.83
N SER A 22 -2.08 -7.34 9.67
CA SER A 22 -1.76 -8.68 10.18
C SER A 22 -1.67 -9.73 9.06
N VAL A 23 -2.51 -9.63 8.04
CA VAL A 23 -2.47 -10.52 6.87
C VAL A 23 -1.21 -10.27 6.04
N LEU A 24 -0.86 -9.02 5.76
CA LEU A 24 0.36 -8.66 5.02
C LEU A 24 1.62 -9.09 5.78
N GLN A 25 1.66 -8.90 7.10
CA GLN A 25 2.79 -9.34 7.93
C GLN A 25 2.99 -10.86 7.84
N GLN A 26 1.92 -11.64 7.89
CA GLN A 26 1.98 -13.09 7.72
C GLN A 26 2.43 -13.47 6.30
N ALA A 27 1.89 -12.82 5.27
CA ALA A 27 2.30 -13.05 3.88
C ALA A 27 3.80 -12.76 3.68
N THR A 28 4.30 -11.64 4.21
CA THR A 28 5.74 -11.33 4.18
C THR A 28 6.56 -12.39 4.90
N THR A 29 6.12 -12.87 6.06
CA THR A 29 6.84 -13.94 6.78
C THR A 29 6.89 -15.24 5.99
N PHE A 30 5.77 -15.67 5.38
CA PHE A 30 5.77 -16.88 4.54
C PHE A 30 6.65 -16.74 3.31
N ALA A 31 6.61 -15.58 2.65
CA ALA A 31 7.49 -15.29 1.52
C ALA A 31 8.98 -15.35 1.91
N ILE A 32 9.35 -14.79 3.07
CA ILE A 32 10.74 -14.86 3.57
C ILE A 32 11.15 -16.30 3.88
N GLN A 33 10.25 -17.09 4.46
CA GLN A 33 10.51 -18.50 4.76
C GLN A 33 10.75 -19.33 3.49
N GLU A 34 10.05 -19.02 2.40
CA GLU A 34 10.11 -19.78 1.16
C GLU A 34 11.23 -19.30 0.22
N TYR A 35 11.45 -17.99 0.13
CA TYR A 35 12.35 -17.37 -0.85
C TYR A 35 13.64 -16.80 -0.24
N GLY A 36 13.78 -16.81 1.09
CA GLY A 36 14.97 -16.30 1.78
C GLY A 36 14.96 -14.79 1.97
N GLU A 37 16.17 -14.20 2.03
CA GLU A 37 16.37 -12.79 2.35
C GLU A 37 15.71 -11.86 1.33
N VAL A 38 15.02 -10.83 1.84
CA VAL A 38 14.26 -9.88 1.01
C VAL A 38 15.16 -9.12 0.04
N SER A 39 16.44 -8.90 0.36
CA SER A 39 17.40 -8.25 -0.55
C SER A 39 17.62 -9.02 -1.84
N GLU A 40 17.44 -10.33 -1.83
CA GLU A 40 17.66 -11.23 -2.97
C GLU A 40 16.39 -11.46 -3.81
N TRP A 41 15.30 -10.78 -3.47
CA TRP A 41 14.06 -10.89 -4.23
C TRP A 41 14.17 -10.22 -5.60
N ASP A 42 13.30 -10.63 -6.54
CA ASP A 42 13.27 -10.07 -7.88
C ASP A 42 12.46 -8.77 -7.92
N TYR A 43 13.18 -7.63 -8.02
CA TYR A 43 12.61 -6.28 -8.08
C TYR A 43 12.42 -5.75 -9.52
N SER A 44 12.51 -6.61 -10.53
CA SER A 44 12.45 -6.17 -11.94
C SER A 44 11.09 -5.58 -12.31
N ASP A 45 10.00 -6.12 -11.75
CA ASP A 45 8.65 -5.66 -12.03
C ASP A 45 7.73 -5.80 -10.79
N PRO A 46 7.00 -4.75 -10.40
CA PRO A 46 6.15 -4.76 -9.21
C PRO A 46 4.92 -5.68 -9.32
N TYR A 47 4.42 -5.95 -10.53
CA TYR A 47 3.34 -6.91 -10.71
C TYR A 47 3.84 -8.34 -10.49
N GLU A 48 4.93 -8.73 -11.17
CA GLU A 48 5.52 -10.06 -11.00
C GLU A 48 5.98 -10.30 -9.56
N PHE A 49 6.55 -9.27 -8.91
CA PHE A 49 6.87 -9.30 -7.48
C PHE A 49 5.63 -9.60 -6.62
N GLY A 50 4.51 -8.93 -6.87
CA GLY A 50 3.25 -9.18 -6.16
C GLY A 50 2.70 -10.58 -6.40
N GLN A 51 2.77 -11.07 -7.64
CA GLN A 51 2.32 -12.41 -8.03
C GLN A 51 3.16 -13.52 -7.37
N LYS A 52 4.47 -13.30 -7.24
CA LYS A 52 5.40 -14.30 -6.69
C LYS A 52 5.42 -14.29 -5.16
N TYR A 53 5.59 -13.12 -4.55
CA TYR A 53 5.88 -13.01 -3.11
C TYR A 53 4.64 -12.78 -2.24
N PHE A 54 3.51 -12.34 -2.80
CA PHE A 54 2.33 -11.98 -1.99
C PHE A 54 1.08 -12.76 -2.37
N LYS A 55 0.74 -12.87 -3.66
CA LYS A 55 -0.49 -13.54 -4.12
C LYS A 55 -0.70 -14.96 -3.54
N PRO A 56 0.32 -15.85 -3.40
CA PRO A 56 0.11 -17.20 -2.86
C PRO A 56 -0.41 -17.22 -1.42
N TYR A 57 -0.10 -16.19 -0.64
CA TYR A 57 -0.43 -16.10 0.79
C TYR A 57 -1.63 -15.18 1.06
N LEU A 58 -2.25 -14.67 0.01
CA LEU A 58 -3.38 -13.75 0.07
C LEU A 58 -4.60 -14.37 -0.60
N LYS A 59 -5.80 -14.10 -0.08
CA LYS A 59 -7.06 -14.55 -0.68
C LYS A 59 -7.43 -13.69 -1.89
N VAL A 60 -6.61 -13.69 -2.94
CA VAL A 60 -6.79 -12.88 -4.14
C VAL A 60 -7.91 -13.47 -5.02
N ILE A 61 -8.84 -12.61 -5.45
CA ILE A 61 -9.93 -12.97 -6.39
C ILE A 61 -9.78 -12.27 -7.75
N VAL A 62 -9.01 -11.19 -7.81
CA VAL A 62 -8.66 -10.50 -9.05
C VAL A 62 -7.21 -10.04 -8.93
N ASP A 63 -6.42 -10.27 -9.98
CA ASP A 63 -5.13 -9.64 -10.15
C ASP A 63 -5.07 -8.93 -11.51
N SER A 64 -4.46 -7.75 -11.53
CA SER A 64 -4.36 -6.91 -12.73
C SER A 64 -3.03 -6.17 -12.75
N GLN A 65 -2.38 -6.16 -13.91
CA GLN A 65 -1.21 -5.30 -14.15
C GLN A 65 -1.60 -3.82 -14.25
N LYS A 66 -2.85 -3.53 -14.62
CA LYS A 66 -3.30 -2.19 -14.99
C LYS A 66 -4.69 -1.92 -14.44
N GLU A 67 -4.76 -1.43 -13.19
CA GLU A 67 -5.99 -0.91 -12.61
C GLU A 67 -5.92 0.62 -12.49
N ARG A 68 -6.93 1.31 -13.03
CA ARG A 68 -7.05 2.77 -12.82
C ARG A 68 -7.48 3.01 -11.38
N TYR A 69 -6.68 3.78 -10.66
CA TYR A 69 -6.96 4.09 -9.26
C TYR A 69 -7.05 5.59 -9.03
N SER A 70 -8.04 5.98 -8.22
CA SER A 70 -8.23 7.37 -7.81
C SER A 70 -8.58 7.45 -6.34
N TYR A 71 -8.11 8.54 -5.72
CA TYR A 71 -8.37 8.90 -4.34
C TYR A 71 -8.43 10.42 -4.16
N THR A 72 -9.04 10.87 -3.09
CA THR A 72 -9.05 12.27 -2.65
C THR A 72 -8.08 12.43 -1.48
N ASP A 73 -7.22 13.43 -1.54
CA ASP A 73 -6.29 13.72 -0.44
C ASP A 73 -6.95 14.52 0.70
N LEU A 74 -6.17 14.85 1.73
CA LEU A 74 -6.65 15.59 2.89
C LEU A 74 -7.03 17.06 2.59
N THR A 75 -6.56 17.60 1.45
CA THR A 75 -6.92 18.95 0.98
C THR A 75 -8.22 18.97 0.16
N GLY A 76 -8.75 17.79 -0.17
CA GLY A 76 -9.93 17.65 -1.04
C GLY A 76 -9.58 17.54 -2.52
N GLN A 77 -8.30 17.57 -2.89
CA GLN A 77 -7.87 17.40 -4.26
C GLN A 77 -7.97 15.93 -4.67
N SER A 78 -8.51 15.67 -5.86
CA SER A 78 -8.60 14.34 -6.44
C SER A 78 -7.33 14.02 -7.23
N HIS A 79 -6.78 12.85 -6.97
CA HIS A 79 -5.62 12.29 -7.64
C HIS A 79 -6.05 11.01 -8.35
N ALA A 80 -5.58 10.85 -9.58
CA ALA A 80 -5.80 9.65 -10.37
C ALA A 80 -4.48 9.17 -10.93
N TYR A 81 -4.19 7.89 -10.76
CA TYR A 81 -3.06 7.24 -11.39
C TYR A 81 -3.54 6.39 -12.55
N SER A 82 -2.78 6.44 -13.64
CA SER A 82 -3.10 5.78 -14.89
C SER A 82 -3.23 4.27 -14.71
N THR A 83 -2.32 3.63 -13.97
CA THR A 83 -2.34 2.17 -13.73
C THR A 83 -1.47 1.78 -12.54
N TRP A 84 -1.94 0.85 -11.70
CA TRP A 84 -1.12 0.17 -10.69
C TRP A 84 -1.30 -1.35 -10.76
N PRO A 85 -0.23 -2.13 -10.59
CA PRO A 85 -0.35 -3.55 -10.25
C PRO A 85 -1.24 -3.69 -9.02
N THR A 86 -2.30 -4.48 -9.15
CA THR A 86 -3.33 -4.58 -8.13
C THR A 86 -3.70 -6.02 -7.87
N LEU A 87 -3.72 -6.40 -6.59
CA LEU A 87 -4.35 -7.62 -6.09
C LEU A 87 -5.62 -7.21 -5.32
N ILE A 88 -6.77 -7.74 -5.72
CA ILE A 88 -8.04 -7.53 -5.01
C ILE A 88 -8.35 -8.79 -4.21
N LEU A 89 -8.47 -8.62 -2.90
CA LEU A 89 -8.78 -9.70 -1.98
C LEU A 89 -10.29 -10.02 -1.98
N ALA A 90 -10.63 -11.24 -1.56
CA ALA A 90 -12.01 -11.72 -1.43
C ALA A 90 -12.89 -10.85 -0.52
N ASP A 91 -12.29 -10.09 0.40
CA ASP A 91 -13.01 -9.14 1.27
C ASP A 91 -13.15 -7.73 0.69
N GLY A 92 -12.74 -7.54 -0.57
CA GLY A 92 -12.83 -6.28 -1.29
C GLY A 92 -11.67 -5.31 -1.04
N THR A 93 -10.66 -5.72 -0.27
CA THR A 93 -9.42 -4.92 -0.07
C THR A 93 -8.60 -4.88 -1.35
N PHE A 94 -8.13 -3.70 -1.74
CA PHE A 94 -7.19 -3.52 -2.85
C PHE A 94 -5.79 -3.40 -2.29
N ILE A 95 -4.85 -4.12 -2.90
CA ILE A 95 -3.43 -4.10 -2.57
C ILE A 95 -2.67 -3.67 -3.82
N PHE A 96 -1.84 -2.64 -3.66
CA PHE A 96 -0.99 -2.09 -4.70
C PHE A 96 0.47 -2.27 -4.28
N ILE A 97 1.30 -2.89 -5.11
CA ILE A 97 2.73 -3.04 -4.82
C ILE A 97 3.50 -2.15 -5.78
N TYR A 98 4.49 -1.45 -5.24
CA TYR A 98 5.29 -0.50 -6.01
C TYR A 98 6.67 -0.28 -5.41
N PHE A 99 7.59 0.12 -6.28
CA PHE A 99 8.95 0.52 -5.92
C PHE A 99 9.09 2.02 -6.10
N SER A 100 9.91 2.66 -5.27
CA SER A 100 10.17 4.08 -5.37
C SER A 100 11.65 4.36 -5.21
N GLU A 101 12.27 4.95 -6.22
CA GLU A 101 13.67 5.40 -6.17
C GLU A 101 13.88 6.59 -5.22
N SER A 102 12.80 7.24 -4.75
CA SER A 102 12.88 8.41 -3.87
C SER A 102 13.15 8.04 -2.40
N TYR A 103 13.00 6.77 -2.04
CA TYR A 103 13.14 6.27 -0.67
C TYR A 103 14.14 5.12 -0.64
N HIS A 104 14.95 5.05 0.40
CA HIS A 104 15.91 3.95 0.60
C HIS A 104 15.25 2.75 1.30
N VAL A 105 14.23 2.19 0.67
CA VAL A 105 13.42 1.07 1.19
C VAL A 105 13.26 -0.02 0.14
N ASN A 106 12.94 -1.25 0.56
CA ASN A 106 12.82 -2.37 -0.37
C ASN A 106 11.58 -2.25 -1.27
N PHE A 107 10.41 -2.03 -0.66
CA PHE A 107 9.16 -1.89 -1.41
C PHE A 107 8.09 -1.21 -0.55
N HIS A 108 7.06 -0.72 -1.24
CA HIS A 108 5.85 -0.19 -0.63
C HIS A 108 4.63 -1.04 -0.99
N ILE A 109 3.68 -1.11 -0.06
CA ILE A 109 2.36 -1.71 -0.27
C ILE A 109 1.30 -0.65 0.04
N GLY A 110 0.64 -0.16 -1.00
CA GLY A 110 -0.60 0.61 -0.89
C GLY A 110 -1.77 -0.33 -0.57
N VAL A 111 -2.64 0.09 0.34
CA VAL A 111 -3.82 -0.68 0.76
C VAL A 111 -5.03 0.23 0.76
N ASP A 112 -6.06 -0.15 0.01
CA ASP A 112 -7.37 0.46 0.07
C ASP A 112 -8.39 -0.52 0.68
N ILE A 113 -8.88 -0.18 1.89
CA ILE A 113 -9.81 -0.99 2.67
C ILE A 113 -11.30 -0.74 2.33
N ASN A 114 -11.56 0.23 1.46
CA ASN A 114 -12.90 0.64 1.04
C ASN A 114 -13.22 0.10 -0.37
N GLY A 115 -12.19 -0.12 -1.17
CA GLY A 115 -12.23 -0.83 -2.45
C GLY A 115 -13.04 -0.08 -3.51
N LYS A 116 -14.10 -0.71 -4.03
CA LYS A 116 -14.96 -0.11 -5.05
C LYS A 116 -15.89 0.98 -4.53
N GLN A 117 -16.01 1.16 -3.22
CA GLN A 117 -16.87 2.18 -2.61
C GLN A 117 -16.23 3.57 -2.73
N LYS A 118 -16.28 4.18 -3.90
CA LYS A 118 -15.71 5.51 -4.15
C LYS A 118 -16.50 6.64 -3.43
N PRO A 119 -15.86 7.79 -3.11
CA PRO A 119 -14.44 8.09 -3.30
C PRO A 119 -13.58 7.50 -2.18
N ASN A 120 -12.39 7.02 -2.53
CA ASN A 120 -11.38 6.62 -1.53
C ASN A 120 -10.66 7.86 -1.01
N LYS A 121 -10.47 7.96 0.30
CA LYS A 121 -9.81 9.10 0.95
C LYS A 121 -8.47 8.68 1.56
N LEU A 122 -7.42 9.47 1.29
CA LEU A 122 -6.11 9.27 1.90
C LEU A 122 -6.21 9.35 3.43
N GLY A 123 -5.60 8.38 4.13
CA GLY A 123 -5.58 8.33 5.59
C GLY A 123 -6.89 7.85 6.24
N ARG A 124 -7.92 7.52 5.45
CA ARG A 124 -9.17 6.91 5.92
C ARG A 124 -9.42 5.55 5.27
N ASP A 125 -9.23 5.51 3.96
CA ASP A 125 -9.49 4.33 3.14
C ASP A 125 -8.17 3.82 2.54
N LEU A 126 -7.31 4.73 2.11
CA LEU A 126 -6.00 4.43 1.52
C LEU A 126 -4.87 4.63 2.53
N PHE A 127 -4.06 3.58 2.70
CA PHE A 127 -2.91 3.50 3.60
C PHE A 127 -1.68 2.96 2.87
N VAL A 128 -0.50 3.22 3.39
CA VAL A 128 0.77 2.71 2.84
C VAL A 128 1.55 2.01 3.93
N PHE A 129 2.00 0.80 3.62
CA PHE A 129 2.99 0.05 4.39
C PHE A 129 4.30 -0.01 3.60
N THR A 130 5.41 -0.16 4.29
CA THR A 130 6.74 -0.14 3.68
C THR A 130 7.62 -1.15 4.37
N TYR A 131 8.36 -1.92 3.58
CA TYR A 131 9.33 -2.85 4.12
C TYR A 131 10.71 -2.20 4.11
N TYR A 132 11.27 -2.04 5.32
CA TYR A 132 12.61 -1.51 5.53
C TYR A 132 13.14 -2.01 6.88
N ASN A 133 14.46 -2.08 7.05
CA ASN A 133 15.10 -2.61 8.25
C ASN A 133 14.51 -3.97 8.67
N ASN A 134 14.37 -4.87 7.69
CA ASN A 134 13.87 -6.24 7.84
C ASN A 134 12.46 -6.38 8.48
N ALA A 135 11.61 -5.36 8.34
CA ALA A 135 10.24 -5.40 8.86
C ALA A 135 9.26 -4.63 7.96
N LEU A 136 8.03 -5.14 7.88
CA LEU A 136 6.91 -4.39 7.30
C LEU A 136 6.39 -3.41 8.35
N ARG A 137 6.27 -2.14 7.98
CA ARG A 137 5.90 -1.05 8.89
C ARG A 137 4.89 -0.12 8.24
N THR A 138 4.18 0.66 9.05
CA THR A 138 3.42 1.81 8.54
C THR A 138 4.36 2.80 7.88
N PHE A 139 3.97 3.38 6.74
CA PHE A 139 4.81 4.37 6.06
C PHE A 139 5.06 5.59 6.95
N SER A 140 6.33 5.95 7.09
CA SER A 140 6.80 7.18 7.70
C SER A 140 7.94 7.74 6.86
N GLN A 141 7.73 8.93 6.29
CA GLN A 141 8.75 9.61 5.49
C GLN A 141 10.02 9.94 6.30
N TYR A 142 9.90 10.11 7.62
CA TYR A 142 11.02 10.40 8.51
C TYR A 142 11.90 9.17 8.76
N GLU A 143 11.27 7.99 8.84
CA GLU A 143 11.96 6.73 9.10
C GLU A 143 12.48 6.08 7.80
N ALA A 144 11.79 6.29 6.68
CA ALA A 144 12.14 5.73 5.37
C ALA A 144 13.33 6.44 4.70
N GLY A 145 13.74 7.61 5.19
CA GLY A 145 14.83 8.41 4.62
C GLY A 145 14.53 8.88 3.18
N THR A 146 14.00 10.10 3.02
CA THR A 146 13.83 10.69 1.69
C THR A 146 15.16 11.20 1.14
N THR A 147 15.41 10.96 -0.14
CA THR A 147 16.29 11.87 -0.88
C THR A 147 15.50 13.16 -1.11
N ILE A 148 15.82 14.23 -0.35
CA ILE A 148 15.25 15.54 -0.63
C ILE A 148 15.66 15.91 -2.05
N ARG A 149 14.74 15.82 -3.02
CA ARG A 149 14.89 16.60 -4.26
C ARG A 149 14.90 18.05 -3.80
N LYS A 150 16.08 18.67 -3.71
CA LYS A 150 16.19 20.12 -3.60
C LYS A 150 15.25 20.67 -4.67
N ARG A 151 14.27 21.50 -4.26
CA ARG A 151 13.59 22.35 -5.25
C ARG A 151 14.71 23.01 -6.02
N GLN A 152 14.81 22.73 -7.32
CA GLN A 152 15.52 23.66 -8.18
C GLN A 152 14.75 24.96 -8.04
N ASP A 153 15.35 25.91 -7.34
CA ASP A 153 14.91 27.28 -7.36
C ASP A 153 14.84 27.66 -8.84
N VAL A 154 13.62 27.91 -9.31
CA VAL A 154 13.40 28.56 -10.59
C VAL A 154 13.90 29.98 -10.38
N VAL A 155 15.18 30.20 -10.70
CA VAL A 155 15.74 31.54 -10.83
C VAL A 155 15.14 32.10 -12.11
N SER A 156 14.21 33.04 -11.93
CA SER A 156 13.71 33.97 -12.96
C SER A 156 14.82 34.88 -13.46
#